data_AF-A0A7R9L1Q6-F1
#
_entry.id   AF-A0A7R9L1Q6-F1
#
_cell.length_a   1.000
_cell.length_b   1.000
_cell.length_c   1.000
_cell.angle_alpha   90.00
_cell.angle_beta   90.00
_cell.angle_gamma   90.00
#
_symmetry.space_group_name_H-M   'P 1'
#
loop_
_entity.id
_entity.type
_entity.pdbx_description
1 polymer ?
#
loop_
_entity_poly.entity_id
_entity_poly.type
_entity_poly.pdbx_seq_one_letter_code
_entity_poly.pdbx_strand_id
1 'polypeptide(L)'
;MCIEMTDGMSLDGPKRFATEALLRGITYGRRGLGCIFVWASGNGGIKGDNCNCDGYVSSIYTISIGSASQSGAFPWYSERCASTLAVTYSSGTYTDQKIATTDLHDKCTIDHSGTSAAAPLAAGMIALVLEANPNITWRDVQHLIVCTAQFTPLIENKSWKRNAAGLMYNSRFGFGLMKADLLVKAALKWVN
;
A
#
# COMPACT_ATOMS: atom_id res chain seq x y z
N MET A 1 0.55 -21.68 0.78
CA MET A 1 1.12 -22.03 2.10
C MET A 1 1.29 -20.71 2.81
N CYS A 2 0.65 -20.56 3.97
CA CYS A 2 0.71 -19.31 4.71
C CYS A 2 1.97 -19.30 5.56
N ILE A 3 2.71 -18.21 5.43
CA ILE A 3 4.02 -17.96 5.96
C ILE A 3 4.03 -16.44 6.21
N GLU A 4 4.62 -15.93 7.30
CA GLU A 4 4.63 -14.50 7.67
C GLU A 4 5.97 -14.10 8.34
N MET A 5 6.28 -12.80 8.28
CA MET A 5 7.26 -11.98 9.02
C MET A 5 8.73 -12.16 8.68
N THR A 6 9.15 -11.69 7.49
CA THR A 6 10.57 -11.58 7.04
C THR A 6 11.39 -12.85 7.09
N ASP A 7 10.94 -13.93 7.74
CA ASP A 7 11.67 -15.15 8.09
C ASP A 7 11.12 -16.38 7.38
N GLY A 8 9.89 -16.29 6.87
CA GLY A 8 9.30 -17.39 6.14
C GLY A 8 8.73 -18.47 7.06
N MET A 9 8.34 -18.16 8.31
CA MET A 9 7.94 -19.19 9.28
C MET A 9 6.75 -18.88 10.22
N SER A 10 6.18 -17.66 10.24
CA SER A 10 5.19 -17.24 11.27
C SER A 10 3.74 -17.08 10.77
N LEU A 11 2.77 -16.98 11.69
CA LEU A 11 1.36 -16.57 11.44
C LEU A 11 0.86 -15.84 12.69
N ASP A 12 0.70 -14.52 12.61
CA ASP A 12 0.34 -13.62 13.71
C ASP A 12 -0.46 -12.40 13.19
N GLY A 13 -0.98 -11.62 14.11
CA GLY A 13 -1.79 -10.45 13.77
C GLY A 13 -2.03 -9.54 14.97
N PRO A 14 -2.83 -8.49 14.80
CA PRO A 14 -3.18 -7.62 15.91
C PRO A 14 -3.87 -8.43 17.02
N LYS A 15 -3.26 -8.41 18.21
CA LYS A 15 -3.86 -8.96 19.44
C LYS A 15 -4.97 -8.02 19.92
N ARG A 16 -5.76 -8.48 20.88
CA ARG A 16 -6.99 -7.79 21.38
C ARG A 16 -6.90 -6.26 21.44
N PHE A 17 -5.88 -5.71 22.07
CA PHE A 17 -5.76 -4.25 22.24
C PHE A 17 -5.42 -3.52 20.93
N ALA A 18 -4.60 -4.12 20.07
CA ALA A 18 -4.29 -3.54 18.76
C ALA A 18 -5.53 -3.57 17.85
N THR A 19 -6.30 -4.66 17.86
CA THR A 19 -7.56 -4.76 17.11
C THR A 19 -8.59 -3.73 17.58
N GLU A 20 -8.74 -3.58 18.90
CA GLU A 20 -9.62 -2.55 19.48
C GLU A 20 -9.14 -1.14 19.13
N ALA A 21 -7.83 -0.89 19.11
CA ALA A 21 -7.28 0.41 18.72
C ALA A 21 -7.56 0.73 17.24
N LEU A 22 -7.38 -0.23 16.34
CA LEU A 22 -7.73 -0.06 14.92
C LEU A 22 -9.22 0.22 14.74
N LEU A 23 -10.09 -0.55 15.41
CA LEU A 23 -11.54 -0.36 15.37
C LEU A 23 -11.96 1.02 15.89
N ARG A 24 -11.40 1.45 17.02
CA ARG A 24 -11.66 2.80 17.56
C ARG A 24 -11.13 3.89 16.66
N GLY A 25 -9.96 3.68 16.05
CA GLY A 25 -9.36 4.60 15.10
C GLY A 25 -10.26 4.86 13.89
N ILE A 26 -10.75 3.79 13.24
CA ILE A 26 -11.64 3.92 12.08
C ILE A 26 -13.05 4.41 12.44
N THR A 27 -13.50 4.22 13.69
CA THR A 27 -14.85 4.62 14.12
C THR A 27 -14.91 6.05 14.65
N TYR A 28 -13.97 6.45 15.51
CA TYR A 28 -14.02 7.71 16.24
C TYR A 28 -12.95 8.71 15.80
N GLY A 29 -11.91 8.25 15.11
CA GLY A 29 -10.86 9.10 14.57
C GLY A 29 -11.38 10.14 13.59
N ARG A 30 -10.65 11.25 13.43
CA ARG A 30 -10.99 12.34 12.50
C ARG A 30 -12.46 12.81 12.61
N ARG A 31 -12.95 12.99 13.85
CA ARG A 31 -14.36 13.40 14.15
C ARG A 31 -15.40 12.45 13.54
N GLY A 32 -15.13 11.15 13.53
CA GLY A 32 -16.01 10.12 12.98
C GLY A 32 -15.78 9.78 11.50
N LEU A 33 -14.88 10.47 10.81
CA LEU A 33 -14.48 10.12 9.44
C LEU A 33 -13.55 8.88 9.40
N GLY A 34 -12.96 8.53 10.54
CA GLY A 34 -12.03 7.42 10.73
C GLY A 34 -10.58 7.78 10.40
N CYS A 35 -9.67 7.28 11.23
CA CYS A 35 -8.24 7.29 10.98
C CYS A 35 -7.91 6.46 9.74
N ILE A 36 -6.85 6.86 9.04
CA ILE A 36 -6.34 6.17 7.86
C ILE A 36 -5.04 5.50 8.28
N PHE A 37 -5.01 4.16 8.23
CA PHE A 37 -3.83 3.37 8.55
C PHE A 37 -3.20 2.87 7.26
N VAL A 38 -2.00 3.36 6.92
CA VAL A 38 -1.25 2.90 5.75
C VAL A 38 -0.22 1.87 6.21
N TRP A 39 -0.15 0.72 5.54
CA TRP A 39 0.70 -0.39 5.94
C TRP A 39 1.54 -0.88 4.76
N ALA A 40 2.81 -1.17 5.03
CA ALA A 40 3.68 -1.78 4.04
C ALA A 40 3.33 -3.27 3.90
N SER A 41 3.26 -3.79 2.67
CA SER A 41 2.82 -5.17 2.45
C SER A 41 3.80 -6.24 2.90
N GLY A 42 5.08 -5.92 3.12
CA GLY A 42 6.09 -6.85 3.62
C GLY A 42 7.26 -7.12 2.66
N ASN A 43 8.38 -7.56 3.24
CA ASN A 43 9.68 -7.73 2.57
C ASN A 43 10.15 -9.20 2.51
N GLY A 44 9.30 -10.16 2.82
CA GLY A 44 9.59 -11.60 2.86
C GLY A 44 9.57 -12.32 1.52
N GLY A 45 9.45 -11.61 0.38
CA GLY A 45 9.25 -12.21 -0.95
C GLY A 45 10.28 -13.29 -1.35
N ILE A 46 11.57 -13.11 -0.99
CA ILE A 46 12.61 -14.14 -1.24
C ILE A 46 12.34 -15.44 -0.49
N LYS A 47 11.70 -15.36 0.68
CA LYS A 47 11.40 -16.52 1.53
C LYS A 47 10.08 -17.20 1.15
N GLY A 48 9.45 -16.76 0.06
CA GLY A 48 8.15 -17.28 -0.37
C GLY A 48 6.98 -16.80 0.50
N ASP A 49 7.19 -15.71 1.23
CA ASP A 49 6.23 -15.13 2.17
C ASP A 49 4.97 -14.60 1.46
N ASN A 50 3.84 -14.63 2.16
CA ASN A 50 2.55 -14.18 1.66
C ASN A 50 1.87 -13.27 2.68
N CYS A 51 1.75 -12.01 2.32
CA CYS A 51 1.20 -10.98 3.20
C CYS A 51 -0.28 -11.13 3.60
N ASN A 52 -1.02 -12.15 3.12
CA ASN A 52 -2.31 -12.52 3.70
C ASN A 52 -2.15 -13.17 5.09
N CYS A 53 -0.94 -13.63 5.42
CA CYS A 53 -0.65 -14.27 6.69
C CYS A 53 -0.25 -13.23 7.74
N ASP A 54 -0.08 -11.97 7.34
CA ASP A 54 0.08 -10.81 8.23
C ASP A 54 -1.29 -10.22 8.57
N GLY A 55 -1.69 -10.37 9.83
CA GLY A 55 -2.98 -9.89 10.32
C GLY A 55 -3.14 -8.37 10.31
N TYR A 56 -2.06 -7.60 10.27
CA TYR A 56 -2.12 -6.15 10.07
C TYR A 56 -2.30 -5.81 8.60
N VAL A 57 -1.56 -6.47 7.71
CA VAL A 57 -1.65 -6.25 6.25
C VAL A 57 -2.97 -6.74 5.66
N SER A 58 -3.50 -7.85 6.19
CA SER A 58 -4.78 -8.43 5.77
C SER A 58 -6.01 -7.80 6.45
N SER A 59 -5.79 -6.87 7.39
CA SER A 59 -6.88 -6.15 8.05
C SER A 59 -7.61 -5.22 7.07
N ILE A 60 -8.94 -5.25 7.07
CA ILE A 60 -9.75 -4.31 6.28
C ILE A 60 -9.57 -2.84 6.73
N TYR A 61 -9.07 -2.63 7.95
CA TYR A 61 -8.87 -1.30 8.53
C TYR A 61 -7.57 -0.64 8.07
N THR A 62 -6.68 -1.39 7.43
CA THR A 62 -5.41 -0.89 6.91
C THR A 62 -5.43 -0.83 5.39
N ILE A 63 -4.63 0.08 4.85
CA ILE A 63 -4.38 0.24 3.42
C ILE A 63 -3.02 -0.38 3.14
N SER A 64 -3.04 -1.63 2.65
CA SER A 64 -1.83 -2.37 2.29
C SER A 64 -1.22 -1.85 0.98
N ILE A 65 0.02 -1.40 1.05
CA ILE A 65 0.80 -0.82 -0.04
C ILE A 65 2.03 -1.69 -0.32
N GLY A 66 2.10 -2.23 -1.53
CA GLY A 66 3.27 -2.93 -2.04
C GLY A 66 4.23 -2.02 -2.80
N SER A 67 5.24 -2.62 -3.44
CA SER A 67 6.26 -1.89 -4.20
C SER A 67 6.27 -2.23 -5.68
N ALA A 68 6.56 -1.22 -6.50
CA ALA A 68 7.05 -1.39 -7.87
C ALA A 68 8.46 -0.79 -7.99
N SER A 69 9.32 -1.40 -8.80
CA SER A 69 10.62 -0.80 -9.13
C SER A 69 10.46 0.41 -10.05
N GLN A 70 11.54 1.17 -10.24
CA GLN A 70 11.60 2.25 -11.24
C GLN A 70 11.13 1.80 -12.63
N SER A 71 11.53 0.60 -13.05
CA SER A 71 11.15 -0.03 -14.32
C SER A 71 9.73 -0.62 -14.34
N GLY A 72 8.95 -0.48 -13.26
CA GLY A 72 7.61 -1.06 -13.14
C GLY A 72 7.59 -2.57 -12.92
N ALA A 73 8.73 -3.18 -12.58
CA ALA A 73 8.84 -4.60 -12.26
C ALA A 73 8.50 -4.88 -10.79
N PHE A 74 8.12 -6.12 -10.51
CA PHE A 74 7.88 -6.59 -9.14
C PHE A 74 9.22 -6.79 -8.39
N PRO A 75 9.49 -6.05 -7.30
CA PRO A 75 10.75 -6.19 -6.57
C PRO A 75 10.89 -7.56 -5.90
N TRP A 76 12.12 -8.04 -5.77
CA TRP A 76 12.43 -9.37 -5.23
C TRP A 76 11.99 -9.59 -3.79
N TYR A 77 11.97 -8.51 -2.98
CA TYR A 77 11.56 -8.56 -1.58
C TYR A 77 10.04 -8.48 -1.40
N SER A 78 9.30 -7.97 -2.38
CA SER A 78 7.88 -7.68 -2.19
C SER A 78 7.09 -8.97 -2.03
N GLU A 79 6.16 -8.98 -1.08
CA GLU A 79 5.25 -10.10 -0.85
C GLU A 79 4.02 -10.01 -1.74
N ARG A 80 3.39 -11.16 -2.02
CA ARG A 80 2.18 -11.26 -2.84
C ARG A 80 1.00 -11.62 -1.97
N CYS A 81 -0.07 -10.84 -2.00
CA CYS A 81 -1.29 -11.17 -1.28
C CYS A 81 -2.54 -10.56 -1.91
N ALA A 82 -3.69 -11.14 -1.53
CA ALA A 82 -4.98 -10.66 -1.98
C ALA A 82 -5.36 -9.31 -1.32
N SER A 83 -4.81 -9.05 -0.13
CA SER A 83 -5.06 -7.85 0.66
C SER A 83 -4.33 -6.59 0.17
N THR A 84 -3.30 -6.70 -0.68
CA THR A 84 -2.63 -5.52 -1.25
C THR A 84 -3.61 -4.72 -2.10
N LEU A 85 -3.80 -3.44 -1.74
CA LEU A 85 -4.75 -2.56 -2.42
C LEU A 85 -4.11 -1.88 -3.63
N ALA A 86 -2.89 -1.37 -3.49
CA ALA A 86 -2.15 -0.69 -4.55
C ALA A 86 -0.65 -0.74 -4.27
N VAL A 87 0.14 -0.16 -5.17
CA VAL A 87 1.59 -0.01 -5.01
C VAL A 87 2.04 1.42 -5.24
N THR A 88 3.18 1.76 -4.66
CA THR A 88 3.98 2.94 -5.00
C THR A 88 5.39 2.51 -5.40
N TYR A 89 6.17 3.44 -5.92
CA TYR A 89 7.56 3.15 -6.26
C TYR A 89 8.41 2.90 -5.01
N SER A 90 9.39 2.02 -5.14
CA SER A 90 10.46 1.80 -4.19
C SER A 90 11.71 1.31 -4.94
N SER A 91 12.68 0.77 -4.22
CA SER A 91 13.85 0.09 -4.78
C SER A 91 13.46 -1.12 -5.67
N GLY A 92 14.39 -1.55 -6.52
CA GLY A 92 14.20 -2.71 -7.39
C GLY A 92 15.46 -3.54 -7.54
N THR A 93 15.77 -3.88 -8.78
CA THR A 93 17.04 -4.51 -9.17
C THR A 93 18.22 -3.57 -8.94
N TYR A 94 19.46 -4.07 -9.01
CA TYR A 94 20.67 -3.28 -8.74
C TYR A 94 20.82 -2.05 -9.65
N THR A 95 20.21 -2.08 -10.84
CA THR A 95 20.21 -0.97 -11.81
C THR A 95 19.08 0.03 -11.59
N ASP A 96 18.05 -0.32 -10.82
CA ASP A 96 16.95 0.59 -10.52
C ASP A 96 17.36 1.60 -9.44
N GLN A 97 16.90 2.84 -9.58
CA GLN A 97 16.99 3.83 -8.52
C GLN A 97 16.18 3.41 -7.28
N LYS A 98 16.65 3.88 -6.12
CA LYS A 98 15.99 3.69 -4.82
C LYS A 98 15.38 5.01 -4.35
N ILE A 99 14.88 5.05 -3.11
CA ILE A 99 14.20 6.23 -2.58
C ILE A 99 15.21 7.18 -1.93
N ALA A 100 15.19 8.43 -2.40
CA ALA A 100 15.92 9.54 -1.79
C ALA A 100 15.09 10.19 -0.68
N THR A 101 15.67 10.33 0.52
CA THR A 101 15.00 10.93 1.68
C THR A 101 16.01 11.42 2.72
N THR A 102 15.54 12.09 3.77
CA THR A 102 16.34 12.44 4.96
C THR A 102 16.74 11.18 5.73
N ASP A 103 17.90 11.24 6.39
CA ASP A 103 18.49 10.16 7.17
C ASP A 103 19.00 10.68 8.53
N LEU A 104 19.31 9.77 9.44
CA LEU A 104 19.82 10.08 10.77
C LEU A 104 21.07 10.98 10.73
N HIS A 105 21.27 11.75 11.79
CA HIS A 105 22.43 12.64 11.96
C HIS A 105 22.52 13.74 10.89
N ASP A 106 21.37 14.34 10.56
CA ASP A 106 21.24 15.42 9.57
C ASP A 106 21.81 15.05 8.19
N LYS A 107 21.61 13.80 7.78
CA LYS A 107 22.08 13.28 6.49
C LYS A 107 20.92 13.13 5.51
N CYS A 108 21.29 12.85 4.27
CA CYS A 108 20.38 12.38 3.24
C CYS A 108 20.84 10.99 2.79
N THR A 109 19.87 10.14 2.45
CA THR A 109 20.12 8.83 1.84
C THR A 109 19.49 8.80 0.45
N ILE A 110 20.12 8.07 -0.45
CA ILE A 110 19.56 7.67 -1.75
C ILE A 110 19.36 6.15 -1.82
N ASP A 111 19.48 5.48 -0.67
CA ASP A 111 19.50 4.02 -0.56
C ASP A 111 18.29 3.44 0.19
N HIS A 112 17.29 4.27 0.53
CA HIS A 112 16.11 3.77 1.23
C HIS A 112 15.30 2.81 0.33
N SER A 113 14.97 1.64 0.87
CA SER A 113 14.48 0.47 0.11
C SER A 113 13.36 -0.28 0.82
N GLY A 114 12.75 -1.23 0.12
CA GLY A 114 11.72 -2.10 0.68
C GLY A 114 10.30 -1.54 0.57
N THR A 115 9.30 -2.34 0.92
CA THR A 115 7.90 -1.88 1.01
C THR A 115 7.73 -0.80 2.07
N SER A 116 8.63 -0.75 3.04
CA SER A 116 8.71 0.30 4.06
C SER A 116 8.96 1.69 3.48
N ALA A 117 9.58 1.81 2.31
CA ALA A 117 9.74 3.09 1.60
C ALA A 117 8.51 3.44 0.74
N ALA A 118 7.75 2.42 0.32
CA ALA A 118 6.55 2.59 -0.49
C ALA A 118 5.35 3.14 0.33
N ALA A 119 5.12 2.61 1.53
CA ALA A 119 4.00 3.03 2.38
C ALA A 119 4.01 4.55 2.74
N PRO A 120 5.15 5.17 3.12
CA PRO A 120 5.22 6.61 3.36
C PRO A 120 4.88 7.46 2.13
N LEU A 121 5.25 7.02 0.92
CA LEU A 121 4.87 7.72 -0.31
C LEU A 121 3.35 7.70 -0.50
N ALA A 122 2.70 6.56 -0.26
CA ALA A 122 1.25 6.45 -0.31
C ALA A 122 0.59 7.35 0.75
N ALA A 123 1.13 7.37 1.98
CA ALA A 123 0.65 8.25 3.04
C ALA A 123 0.75 9.73 2.66
N GLY A 124 1.84 10.15 2.01
CA GLY A 124 2.00 11.50 1.46
C GLY A 124 0.96 11.84 0.38
N MET A 125 0.69 10.91 -0.55
CA MET A 125 -0.37 11.11 -1.55
C MET A 125 -1.76 11.20 -0.91
N ILE A 126 -2.05 10.39 0.11
CA ILE A 126 -3.31 10.45 0.85
C ILE A 126 -3.42 11.77 1.61
N ALA A 127 -2.34 12.32 2.16
CA ALA A 127 -2.37 13.63 2.80
C ALA A 127 -2.84 14.73 1.84
N LEU A 128 -2.37 14.73 0.58
CA LEU A 128 -2.83 15.65 -0.47
C LEU A 128 -4.32 15.47 -0.78
N VAL A 129 -4.81 14.23 -0.76
CA VAL A 129 -6.23 13.91 -0.95
C VAL A 129 -7.09 14.48 0.19
N LEU A 130 -6.63 14.35 1.43
CA LEU A 130 -7.32 14.91 2.60
C LEU A 130 -7.26 16.44 2.65
N GLU A 131 -6.20 17.04 2.12
CA GLU A 131 -6.11 18.49 1.93
C GLU A 131 -7.14 18.97 0.89
N ALA A 132 -7.25 18.25 -0.23
CA ALA A 132 -8.21 18.58 -1.28
C ALA A 132 -9.67 18.36 -0.86
N ASN A 133 -9.95 17.34 -0.04
CA ASN A 133 -11.28 17.09 0.51
C ASN A 133 -11.18 16.54 1.94
N PRO A 134 -11.33 17.38 2.98
CA PRO A 134 -11.14 16.95 4.37
C PRO A 134 -12.27 16.06 4.90
N ASN A 135 -13.40 15.94 4.18
CA ASN A 135 -14.59 15.20 4.60
C ASN A 135 -14.60 13.74 4.15
N ILE A 136 -13.63 13.28 3.35
CA ILE A 136 -13.54 11.87 2.96
C ILE A 136 -13.25 10.96 4.15
N THR A 137 -13.99 9.86 4.21
CA THR A 137 -13.85 8.83 5.24
C THR A 137 -12.67 7.90 4.94
N TRP A 138 -12.27 7.08 5.92
CA TRP A 138 -11.24 6.06 5.74
C TRP A 138 -11.58 5.06 4.61
N ARG A 139 -12.87 4.75 4.41
CA ARG A 139 -13.34 3.89 3.31
C ARG A 139 -13.29 4.60 1.97
N ASP A 140 -13.69 5.87 1.93
CA ASP A 140 -13.62 6.67 0.69
C ASP A 140 -12.20 6.73 0.15
N VAL A 141 -11.20 6.85 1.02
CA VAL A 141 -9.79 6.78 0.60
C VAL A 141 -9.45 5.45 -0.05
N GLN A 142 -9.91 4.32 0.50
CA GLN A 142 -9.71 3.01 -0.14
C GLN A 142 -10.38 2.95 -1.52
N HIS A 143 -11.62 3.43 -1.63
CA HIS A 143 -12.35 3.47 -2.89
C HIS A 143 -11.65 4.36 -3.93
N LEU A 144 -11.18 5.55 -3.54
CA LEU A 144 -10.41 6.45 -4.39
C LEU A 144 -9.16 5.77 -4.93
N ILE A 145 -8.41 5.04 -4.09
CA ILE A 145 -7.24 4.27 -4.52
C ILE A 145 -7.63 3.22 -5.55
N VAL A 146 -8.65 2.41 -5.27
CA VAL A 146 -9.15 1.36 -6.16
C VAL A 146 -9.58 1.90 -7.52
N CYS A 147 -10.26 3.05 -7.54
CA CYS A 147 -10.79 3.65 -8.78
C CYS A 147 -9.73 4.40 -9.61
N THR A 148 -8.63 4.85 -8.99
CA THR A 148 -7.65 5.73 -9.65
C THR A 148 -6.30 5.07 -9.92
N ALA A 149 -5.95 3.99 -9.21
CA ALA A 149 -4.71 3.25 -9.42
C ALA A 149 -4.55 2.80 -10.89
N GLN A 150 -3.32 2.87 -11.38
CA GLN A 150 -3.00 2.63 -12.79
C GLN A 150 -2.25 1.33 -12.97
N PHE A 151 -2.85 0.37 -13.69
CA PHE A 151 -2.17 -0.88 -14.06
C PHE A 151 -1.27 -0.73 -15.29
N THR A 152 -1.52 0.25 -16.17
CA THR A 152 -0.79 0.44 -17.44
C THR A 152 0.73 0.52 -17.28
N PRO A 153 1.29 1.27 -16.31
CA PRO A 153 2.75 1.31 -16.09
C PRO A 153 3.35 -0.03 -15.65
N LEU A 154 2.51 -1.00 -15.27
CA LEU A 154 2.89 -2.30 -14.71
C LEU A 154 2.41 -3.45 -15.61
N ILE A 155 1.98 -3.16 -16.86
CA ILE A 155 1.27 -4.10 -17.73
C ILE A 155 2.14 -5.29 -18.18
N GLU A 156 3.46 -5.10 -18.26
CA GLU A 156 4.43 -6.15 -18.61
C GLU A 156 4.50 -7.27 -17.57
N ASN A 157 3.97 -7.04 -16.36
CA ASN A 157 3.89 -8.06 -15.34
C ASN A 157 2.73 -9.03 -15.63
N LYS A 158 3.02 -10.32 -15.57
CA LYS A 158 2.01 -11.38 -15.77
C LYS A 158 0.95 -11.38 -14.65
N SER A 159 -0.17 -12.06 -14.93
CA SER A 159 -1.24 -12.38 -13.97
C SER A 159 -2.21 -11.26 -13.60
N TRP A 160 -2.28 -10.19 -14.40
CA TRP A 160 -3.40 -9.24 -14.34
C TRP A 160 -4.72 -9.93 -14.70
N LYS A 161 -5.76 -9.70 -13.90
CA LYS A 161 -7.11 -10.23 -14.13
C LYS A 161 -8.13 -9.09 -14.00
N ARG A 162 -9.13 -9.08 -14.87
CA ARG A 162 -10.27 -8.17 -14.74
C ARG A 162 -11.26 -8.78 -13.75
N ASN A 163 -11.65 -8.02 -12.73
CA ASN A 163 -12.64 -8.45 -11.75
C ASN A 163 -14.08 -8.17 -12.24
N ALA A 164 -15.09 -8.55 -11.45
CA ALA A 164 -16.50 -8.37 -11.79
C ALA A 164 -16.94 -6.89 -11.88
N ALA A 165 -16.21 -5.97 -11.23
CA ALA A 165 -16.42 -4.53 -11.34
C ALA A 165 -15.73 -3.91 -12.56
N GLY A 166 -15.10 -4.73 -13.42
CA GLY A 166 -14.39 -4.26 -14.61
C GLY A 166 -13.01 -3.67 -14.32
N LEU A 167 -12.50 -3.76 -13.09
CA LEU A 167 -11.19 -3.24 -12.70
C LEU A 167 -10.10 -4.31 -12.85
N MET A 168 -8.89 -3.88 -13.24
CA MET A 168 -7.74 -4.75 -13.31
C MET A 168 -7.13 -4.95 -11.91
N TYR A 169 -6.81 -6.19 -11.58
CA TYR A 169 -6.22 -6.56 -10.30
C TYR A 169 -5.09 -7.57 -10.51
N ASN A 170 -4.04 -7.47 -9.69
CA ASN A 170 -2.93 -8.40 -9.63
C ASN A 170 -2.49 -8.58 -8.17
N SER A 171 -2.35 -9.82 -7.67
CA SER A 171 -1.94 -10.07 -6.27
C SER A 171 -0.52 -9.59 -5.92
N ARG A 172 0.25 -9.12 -6.91
CA ARG A 172 1.53 -8.44 -6.74
C ARG A 172 1.40 -6.92 -6.61
N PHE A 173 0.37 -6.34 -7.23
CA PHE A 173 0.28 -4.89 -7.44
C PHE A 173 -1.05 -4.28 -6.98
N GLY A 174 -1.94 -5.08 -6.41
CA GLY A 174 -3.31 -4.68 -6.12
C GLY A 174 -4.02 -4.20 -7.40
N PHE A 175 -4.65 -3.04 -7.31
CA PHE A 175 -5.28 -2.34 -8.44
C PHE A 175 -4.29 -1.55 -9.31
N GLY A 176 -3.03 -1.44 -8.90
CA GLY A 176 -1.95 -0.83 -9.68
C GLY A 176 -1.20 0.28 -8.94
N LEU A 177 -0.48 1.08 -9.73
CA LEU A 177 0.35 2.16 -9.23
C LEU A 177 -0.49 3.38 -8.83
N MET A 178 -0.29 3.87 -7.60
CA MET A 178 -0.95 5.09 -7.14
C MET A 178 -0.42 6.33 -7.88
N LYS A 179 -1.34 7.23 -8.22
CA LYS A 179 -1.04 8.51 -8.86
C LYS A 179 -1.70 9.66 -8.11
N ALA A 180 -0.88 10.53 -7.54
CA ALA A 180 -1.34 11.65 -6.71
C ALA A 180 -2.29 12.59 -7.48
N ASP A 181 -2.01 12.88 -8.75
CA ASP A 181 -2.82 13.78 -9.56
C ASP A 181 -4.23 13.23 -9.82
N LEU A 182 -4.35 11.92 -10.12
CA LEU A 182 -5.64 11.26 -10.32
C LEU A 182 -6.42 11.14 -9.02
N LEU A 183 -5.73 10.79 -7.92
CA LEU A 183 -6.31 10.71 -6.59
C LEU A 183 -6.93 12.05 -6.16
N VAL A 184 -6.17 13.14 -6.24
CA VAL A 184 -6.63 14.48 -5.86
C VAL A 184 -7.78 14.96 -6.75
N LYS A 185 -7.68 14.76 -8.08
CA LYS A 185 -8.76 15.13 -9.00
C LYS A 185 -10.06 14.36 -8.73
N ALA A 186 -9.96 13.08 -8.35
CA ALA A 186 -11.12 12.28 -7.97
C ALA A 186 -11.70 12.74 -6.63
N ALA A 187 -10.85 13.03 -5.63
CA ALA A 187 -11.27 13.49 -4.30
C ALA A 187 -12.06 14.81 -4.35
N LEU A 188 -11.68 15.75 -5.22
CA LEU A 188 -12.40 17.02 -5.42
C LEU A 188 -13.83 16.85 -5.94
N LYS A 189 -14.13 15.72 -6.58
CA LYS A 189 -15.46 15.40 -7.15
C LYS A 189 -16.15 14.27 -6.39
N TRP A 190 -15.54 13.78 -5.30
CA TRP A 190 -16.04 12.64 -4.56
C TRP A 190 -17.28 13.01 -3.78
N VAL A 191 -18.29 12.14 -3.86
CA VAL A 191 -19.50 12.23 -3.04
C VAL A 191 -19.46 11.04 -2.09
N ASN A 192 -19.47 11.34 -0.79
CA ASN A 192 -19.51 10.34 0.27
C ASN A 192 -20.84 9.58 0.32
#